data_AF-A0A318R115-F1
#
_entry.id   AF-A0A318R115-F1
#
_cell.length_a   1.000
_cell.length_b   1.000
_cell.length_c   1.000
_cell.angle_alpha   90.00
_cell.angle_beta   90.00
_cell.angle_gamma   90.00
#
_symmetry.space_group_name_H-M   'P 1'
#
loop_
_entity.id
_entity.type
_entity.pdbx_description
1 polymer ?
#
loop_
_entity_poly.entity_id
_entity_poly.type
_entity_poly.pdbx_seq_one_letter_code
_entity_poly.pdbx_strand_id
1 'polypeptide(L)'
;MDLTPTEVVELANISLNNEVTKGLVPAQVEYVKESVVEINEELSCVGQSLRAVAANLSDIKDNIKPGNWRAFLKSGAINCSERFAVDLVSAYTNWLGGADIDDNLLASLTPRSLALMGSKGVTDKERQRVFQAVESGERMTEATVREIVKGTKKKARVYSQKTESEKVKLLKEKIEIYKKLINNLQDENTKLTKLLSNREKFIT
;
A
#
# COMPACT_ATOMS: atom_id res chain seq x y z
N MET A 1 24.10 -24.25 -1.38
CA MET A 1 23.15 -23.14 -1.50
C MET A 1 22.18 -23.35 -0.38
N ASP A 2 22.38 -22.63 0.72
CA ASP A 2 21.45 -22.67 1.84
C ASP A 2 20.20 -21.90 1.42
N LEU A 3 19.10 -22.64 1.27
CA LEU A 3 17.78 -22.04 1.12
C LEU A 3 17.50 -21.34 2.45
N THR A 4 17.55 -20.01 2.46
CA THR A 4 17.04 -19.23 3.58
C THR A 4 15.58 -19.63 3.80
N PRO A 5 15.12 -19.83 5.04
CA PRO A 5 13.72 -20.12 5.29
C PRO A 5 12.89 -19.02 4.64
N THR A 6 12.04 -19.37 3.69
CA THR A 6 10.92 -18.54 3.28
C THR A 6 10.29 -18.05 4.57
N GLU A 7 10.19 -16.73 4.78
CA GLU A 7 9.41 -16.20 5.89
C GLU A 7 8.06 -16.89 5.81
N VAL A 8 7.79 -17.79 6.77
CA VAL A 8 6.54 -18.53 6.79
C VAL A 8 5.49 -17.48 7.10
N VAL A 9 4.84 -16.95 6.07
CA VAL A 9 3.74 -16.02 6.25
C VAL A 9 2.66 -16.76 6.99
N GLU A 10 2.52 -16.47 8.28
CA GLU A 10 1.48 -17.07 9.09
C GLU A 10 0.13 -16.61 8.55
N LEU A 11 -0.58 -17.51 7.84
CA LEU A 11 -1.93 -17.28 7.32
C LEU A 11 -2.91 -16.82 8.41
N ALA A 12 -2.58 -17.06 9.69
CA ALA A 12 -3.29 -16.54 10.86
C ALA A 12 -3.37 -15.00 10.87
N ASN A 13 -2.37 -14.30 10.34
CA ASN A 13 -2.29 -12.83 10.33
C ASN A 13 -3.17 -12.18 9.25
N ILE A 14 -3.70 -12.96 8.31
CA ILE A 14 -4.59 -12.47 7.26
C ILE A 14 -6.03 -12.42 7.80
N SER A 15 -6.50 -11.20 8.07
CA SER A 15 -7.85 -10.94 8.53
C SER A 15 -8.82 -10.82 7.34
N LEU A 16 -9.58 -11.88 7.09
CA LEU A 16 -10.72 -11.85 6.17
C LEU A 16 -12.00 -11.50 6.92
N ASN A 17 -12.82 -10.60 6.36
CA ASN A 17 -14.09 -10.27 6.98
C ASN A 17 -15.13 -11.40 6.77
N ASN A 18 -16.19 -11.40 7.59
CA ASN A 18 -17.21 -12.44 7.54
C ASN A 18 -17.96 -12.49 6.19
N GLU A 19 -18.00 -11.40 5.43
CA GLU A 19 -18.67 -11.39 4.13
C GLU A 19 -17.88 -12.19 3.09
N VAL A 20 -16.54 -12.14 3.15
CA VAL A 20 -15.63 -12.91 2.28
C VAL A 20 -15.68 -14.40 2.60
N THR A 21 -15.82 -14.78 3.87
CA THR A 21 -15.76 -16.20 4.29
C THR A 21 -17.12 -16.87 4.42
N LYS A 22 -18.23 -16.14 4.22
CA LYS A 22 -19.58 -16.65 4.42
C LYS A 22 -19.88 -17.82 3.49
N GLY A 23 -20.19 -18.98 4.07
CA GLY A 23 -20.56 -20.18 3.32
C GLY A 23 -19.38 -20.97 2.75
N LEU A 24 -18.14 -20.53 3.02
CA LEU A 24 -16.93 -21.26 2.64
C LEU A 24 -16.59 -22.33 3.68
N VAL A 25 -16.07 -23.46 3.22
CA VAL A 25 -15.46 -24.47 4.11
C VAL A 25 -14.04 -24.05 4.52
N PRO A 26 -13.47 -24.58 5.62
CA PRO A 26 -12.15 -24.17 6.11
C PRO A 26 -11.04 -24.18 5.05
N ALA A 27 -10.97 -25.24 4.23
CA ALA A 27 -9.98 -25.34 3.15
C ALA A 27 -10.11 -24.23 2.09
N GLN A 28 -11.33 -23.76 1.82
CA GLN A 28 -11.56 -22.63 0.90
C GLN A 28 -11.12 -21.31 1.54
N VAL A 29 -11.34 -21.13 2.84
CA VAL A 29 -10.87 -19.94 3.56
C VAL A 29 -9.35 -19.90 3.58
N GLU A 30 -8.68 -21.04 3.79
CA GLU A 30 -7.23 -21.17 3.74
C GLU A 30 -6.69 -20.84 2.34
N TYR A 31 -7.27 -21.42 1.28
CA TYR A 31 -6.90 -21.08 -0.10
C TYR A 31 -7.03 -19.58 -0.41
N VAL A 32 -8.10 -18.91 0.04
CA VAL A 32 -8.25 -17.46 -0.15
C VAL A 32 -7.14 -16.69 0.56
N LYS A 33 -6.74 -17.13 1.76
CA LYS A 33 -5.63 -16.51 2.50
C LYS A 33 -4.31 -16.69 1.77
N GLU A 34 -4.00 -17.89 1.27
CA GLU A 34 -2.81 -18.15 0.46
C GLU A 34 -2.78 -17.26 -0.78
N SER A 35 -3.89 -17.19 -1.52
CA SER A 35 -4.01 -16.32 -2.70
C SER A 35 -3.79 -14.83 -2.37
N VAL A 36 -4.23 -14.37 -1.19
CA VAL A 36 -3.97 -12.99 -0.74
C VAL A 36 -2.47 -12.74 -0.53
N VAL A 37 -1.73 -13.72 0.01
CA VAL A 37 -0.26 -13.62 0.13
C VAL A 37 0.36 -13.48 -1.24
N GLU A 38 0.05 -14.42 -2.15
CA GLU A 38 0.60 -14.43 -3.51
C GLU A 38 0.32 -13.11 -4.25
N ILE A 39 -0.92 -12.60 -4.19
CA ILE A 39 -1.27 -11.32 -4.80
C ILE A 39 -0.42 -10.17 -4.25
N ASN A 40 -0.19 -10.13 -2.93
CA ASN A 40 0.61 -9.07 -2.32
C ASN A 40 2.11 -9.18 -2.66
N GLU A 41 2.63 -10.39 -2.80
CA GLU A 41 4.00 -10.63 -3.29
C GLU A 41 4.15 -10.15 -4.73
N GLU A 42 3.21 -10.50 -5.61
CA GLU A 42 3.22 -10.04 -7.01
C GLU A 42 3.11 -8.52 -7.12
N LEU A 43 2.28 -7.88 -6.30
CA LEU A 43 2.21 -6.42 -6.22
C LEU A 43 3.55 -5.82 -5.73
N SER A 44 4.22 -6.47 -4.79
CA SER A 44 5.56 -6.04 -4.35
C SER A 44 6.57 -6.15 -5.49
N CYS A 45 6.53 -7.24 -6.27
CA CYS A 45 7.37 -7.43 -7.46
C CYS A 45 7.14 -6.33 -8.52
N VAL A 46 5.89 -5.93 -8.74
CA VAL A 46 5.55 -4.82 -9.63
C VAL A 46 6.19 -3.51 -9.15
N GLY A 47 6.11 -3.22 -7.86
CA GLY A 47 6.73 -2.03 -7.26
C GLY A 47 8.26 -2.02 -7.39
N GLN A 48 8.90 -3.15 -7.07
CA GLN A 48 10.34 -3.34 -7.22
C GLN A 48 10.79 -3.12 -8.67
N SER A 49 10.05 -3.71 -9.61
CA SER A 49 10.30 -3.54 -11.05
C SER A 49 10.18 -2.08 -11.46
N LEU A 50 9.17 -1.36 -10.97
CA LEU A 50 8.99 0.06 -11.27
C LEU A 50 10.15 0.91 -10.73
N ARG A 51 10.60 0.64 -9.51
CA ARG A 51 11.75 1.30 -8.89
C ARG A 51 13.05 1.02 -9.65
N ALA A 52 13.28 -0.24 -10.03
CA ALA A 52 14.44 -0.64 -10.83
C ALA A 52 14.47 0.03 -12.21
N VAL A 53 13.32 0.13 -12.90
CA VAL A 53 13.23 0.87 -14.16
C VAL A 53 13.56 2.35 -13.96
N ALA A 54 13.04 2.96 -12.89
CA ALA A 54 13.31 4.37 -12.57
C ALA A 54 14.80 4.63 -12.29
N ALA A 55 15.47 3.72 -11.56
CA ALA A 55 16.90 3.77 -11.29
C ALA A 55 17.73 3.69 -12.58
N ASN A 56 17.51 2.65 -13.40
CA ASN A 56 18.23 2.48 -14.67
C ASN A 56 18.05 3.66 -15.63
N LEU A 57 16.84 4.21 -15.71
CA LEU A 57 16.59 5.40 -16.53
C LEU A 57 17.32 6.64 -16.00
N SER A 58 17.40 6.79 -14.68
CA SER A 58 18.15 7.88 -14.04
C SER A 58 19.64 7.75 -14.34
N ASP A 59 20.19 6.55 -14.15
CA ASP A 59 21.60 6.26 -14.41
C ASP A 59 21.97 6.55 -15.86
N ILE A 60 21.14 6.12 -16.84
CA ILE A 60 21.36 6.43 -18.25
C ILE A 60 21.37 7.95 -18.46
N LYS A 61 20.38 8.67 -17.93
CA LYS A 61 20.27 10.12 -18.11
C LYS A 61 21.48 10.86 -17.54
N ASP A 62 22.00 10.43 -16.40
CA ASP A 62 23.15 11.05 -15.74
C ASP A 62 24.46 10.77 -16.47
N ASN A 63 24.54 9.68 -17.24
CA ASN A 63 25.73 9.27 -17.99
C ASN A 63 25.75 9.71 -19.46
N ILE A 64 24.73 10.42 -19.96
CA ILE A 64 24.70 10.90 -21.35
C ILE A 64 24.38 12.38 -21.47
N LYS A 65 24.80 12.99 -22.58
CA LYS A 65 24.52 14.41 -22.85
C LYS A 65 23.01 14.65 -23.01
N PRO A 66 22.48 15.83 -22.62
CA PRO A 66 21.04 16.13 -22.70
C PRO A 66 20.40 15.92 -24.08
N GLY A 67 21.13 16.21 -25.17
CA GLY A 67 20.67 15.96 -26.54
C GLY A 67 20.52 14.46 -26.85
N ASN A 68 21.47 13.65 -26.36
CA ASN A 68 21.46 12.19 -26.53
C ASN A 68 20.34 11.56 -25.71
N TRP A 69 20.04 12.08 -24.51
CA TRP A 69 18.89 11.64 -23.73
C TRP A 69 17.57 11.80 -24.48
N ARG A 70 17.36 12.96 -25.10
CA ARG A 70 16.15 13.20 -25.91
C ARG A 70 16.10 12.25 -27.12
N ALA A 71 17.24 11.97 -27.75
CA ALA A 71 17.30 11.01 -28.87
C ALA A 71 17.01 9.58 -28.40
N PHE A 72 17.58 9.15 -27.26
CA PHE A 72 17.36 7.86 -26.64
C PHE A 72 15.87 7.62 -26.36
N LEU A 73 15.18 8.58 -25.74
CA LEU A 73 13.75 8.48 -25.45
C LEU A 73 12.87 8.33 -26.71
N LYS A 74 13.35 8.77 -27.88
CA LYS A 74 12.64 8.70 -29.16
C LYS A 74 13.09 7.54 -30.04
N SER A 75 14.14 6.82 -29.65
CA SER A 75 14.80 5.80 -30.47
C SER A 75 14.00 4.51 -30.62
N GLY A 76 13.03 4.25 -29.73
CA GLY A 76 12.34 2.97 -29.65
C GLY A 76 13.17 1.85 -29.00
N ALA A 77 14.35 2.16 -28.43
CA ALA A 77 15.21 1.17 -27.77
C ALA A 77 14.64 0.62 -26.45
N ILE A 78 13.62 1.28 -25.89
CA ILE A 78 12.95 0.86 -24.64
C ILE A 78 11.44 0.72 -24.88
N ASN A 79 10.84 -0.27 -24.22
CA ASN A 79 9.42 -0.61 -24.35
C ASN A 79 8.51 0.27 -23.46
N CYS A 80 8.76 1.59 -23.42
CA CYS A 80 7.90 2.54 -22.72
C CYS A 80 7.87 3.89 -23.44
N SER A 81 6.83 4.70 -23.18
CA SER A 81 6.72 6.03 -23.79
C SER A 81 7.74 7.03 -23.23
N GLU A 82 8.07 8.07 -24.01
CA GLU A 82 8.90 9.19 -23.57
C GLU A 82 8.39 9.79 -22.25
N ARG A 83 7.06 9.98 -22.13
CA ARG A 83 6.44 10.56 -20.93
C ARG A 83 6.65 9.66 -19.71
N PHE A 84 6.44 8.35 -19.88
CA PHE A 84 6.62 7.35 -18.82
C PHE A 84 8.04 7.44 -18.26
N ALA A 85 9.05 7.42 -19.13
CA ALA A 85 10.46 7.48 -18.73
C ALA A 85 10.80 8.80 -18.02
N VAL A 86 10.36 9.94 -18.58
CA VAL A 86 10.61 11.26 -17.98
C VAL A 86 9.97 11.38 -16.58
N ASP A 87 8.76 10.87 -16.41
CA ASP A 87 8.08 10.89 -15.11
C ASP A 87 8.80 10.01 -14.08
N LEU A 88 9.22 8.80 -14.45
CA LEU A 88 9.97 7.92 -13.54
C LEU A 88 11.31 8.51 -13.12
N VAL A 89 12.09 9.06 -14.06
CA VAL A 89 13.35 9.73 -13.71
C VAL A 89 13.08 10.91 -12.77
N SER A 90 12.03 11.69 -13.03
CA SER A 90 11.64 12.79 -12.14
C SER A 90 11.22 12.29 -10.76
N ALA A 91 10.55 11.16 -10.65
CA ALA A 91 10.21 10.58 -9.35
C ALA A 91 11.46 10.11 -8.59
N TYR A 92 12.31 9.33 -9.26
CA TYR A 92 13.55 8.76 -8.71
C TYR A 92 14.47 9.84 -8.16
N THR A 93 14.80 10.82 -9.00
CA THR A 93 15.75 11.89 -8.66
C THR A 93 15.25 12.81 -7.55
N ASN A 94 13.93 13.05 -7.46
CA ASN A 94 13.41 14.02 -6.49
C ASN A 94 13.06 13.40 -5.12
N TRP A 95 12.78 12.09 -5.06
CA TRP A 95 12.46 11.46 -3.78
C TRP A 95 12.56 9.94 -3.77
N LEU A 96 12.09 9.26 -4.83
CA LEU A 96 11.89 7.81 -4.79
C LEU A 96 13.21 7.04 -4.65
N GLY A 97 14.32 7.54 -5.20
CA GLY A 97 15.62 6.86 -5.15
C GLY A 97 16.25 6.78 -3.76
N GLY A 98 15.78 7.57 -2.79
CA GLY A 98 16.23 7.52 -1.40
C GLY A 98 15.11 7.22 -0.40
N ALA A 99 13.93 6.85 -0.88
CA ALA A 99 12.76 6.63 -0.04
C ALA A 99 12.72 5.19 0.49
N ASP A 100 12.58 5.06 1.82
CA ASP A 100 12.29 3.80 2.48
C ASP A 100 10.77 3.61 2.53
N ILE A 101 10.24 2.96 1.49
CA ILE A 101 8.81 2.68 1.32
C ILE A 101 8.64 1.27 0.76
N ASP A 102 7.57 0.61 1.19
CA ASP A 102 7.21 -0.70 0.69
C ASP A 102 6.83 -0.66 -0.79
N ASP A 103 7.34 -1.63 -1.55
CA ASP A 103 7.16 -1.68 -2.99
C ASP A 103 5.70 -1.96 -3.41
N ASN A 104 4.94 -2.71 -2.61
CA ASN A 104 3.52 -2.97 -2.88
C ASN A 104 2.69 -1.66 -3.01
N LEU A 105 3.05 -0.60 -2.29
CA LEU A 105 2.40 0.71 -2.35
C LEU A 105 2.64 1.40 -3.70
N LEU A 106 3.78 1.13 -4.33
CA LEU A 106 4.14 1.70 -5.63
C LEU A 106 3.31 1.09 -6.76
N ALA A 107 2.93 -0.19 -6.66
CA ALA A 107 2.13 -0.88 -7.67
C ALA A 107 0.77 -0.22 -7.93
N SER A 108 0.24 0.48 -6.92
CA SER A 108 -1.03 1.21 -7.02
C SER A 108 -0.90 2.60 -7.65
N LEU A 109 0.32 3.04 -8.00
CA LEU A 109 0.60 4.39 -8.47
C LEU A 109 1.16 4.39 -9.90
N THR A 110 0.74 5.37 -10.69
CA THR A 110 1.31 5.59 -12.02
C THR A 110 2.62 6.38 -11.93
N PRO A 111 3.54 6.24 -12.90
CA PRO A 111 4.74 7.09 -12.98
C PRO A 111 4.43 8.59 -12.85
N ARG A 112 3.33 9.02 -13.47
CA ARG A 112 2.88 10.42 -13.42
C ARG A 112 2.53 10.86 -12.01
N SER A 113 1.88 10.00 -11.23
CA SER A 113 1.54 10.23 -9.84
C SER A 113 2.79 10.28 -8.96
N LEU A 114 3.73 9.37 -9.18
CA LEU A 114 5.03 9.35 -8.48
C LEU A 114 5.84 10.63 -8.79
N ALA A 115 5.84 11.10 -10.03
CA ALA A 115 6.47 12.36 -10.41
C ALA A 115 5.80 13.57 -9.74
N LEU A 116 4.48 13.55 -9.58
CA LEU A 116 3.74 14.60 -8.87
C LEU A 116 4.13 14.66 -7.38
N MET A 117 4.32 13.51 -6.74
CA MET A 117 4.79 13.41 -5.35
C MET A 117 6.23 13.93 -5.16
N GLY A 118 7.02 13.97 -6.22
CA GLY A 118 8.35 14.60 -6.26
C GLY A 118 8.35 16.08 -6.66
N SER A 119 7.18 16.69 -6.90
CA SER A 119 7.11 18.10 -7.30
C SER A 119 7.60 19.04 -6.19
N LYS A 120 8.16 20.19 -6.60
CA LYS A 120 8.56 21.26 -5.67
C LYS A 120 7.43 21.63 -4.72
N GLY A 121 7.73 21.64 -3.42
CA GLY A 121 6.79 21.97 -2.36
C GLY A 121 6.03 20.79 -1.76
N VAL A 122 6.15 19.59 -2.33
CA VAL A 122 5.56 18.38 -1.75
C VAL A 122 6.46 17.86 -0.64
N THR A 123 5.89 17.68 0.54
CA THR A 123 6.52 17.21 1.77
C THR A 123 6.32 15.71 1.98
N ASP A 124 7.16 15.09 2.80
CA ASP A 124 6.99 13.67 3.16
C ASP A 124 5.65 13.39 3.84
N LYS A 125 5.11 14.37 4.58
CA LYS A 125 3.77 14.28 5.17
C LYS A 125 2.67 14.17 4.11
N GLU A 126 2.80 14.87 2.99
CA GLU A 126 1.85 14.76 1.88
C GLU A 126 2.01 13.44 1.13
N ARG A 127 3.24 12.94 0.98
CA ARG A 127 3.50 11.61 0.43
C ARG A 127 2.89 10.51 1.31
N GLN A 128 3.06 10.61 2.62
CA GLN A 128 2.47 9.67 3.58
C GLN A 128 0.95 9.66 3.49
N ARG A 129 0.31 10.81 3.25
CA ARG A 129 -1.15 10.86 3.03
C ARG A 129 -1.58 10.14 1.76
N VAL A 130 -0.78 10.18 0.70
CA VAL A 130 -1.05 9.40 -0.51
C VAL A 130 -0.98 7.91 -0.20
N PHE A 131 0.04 7.46 0.54
CA PHE A 131 0.17 6.06 0.93
C PHE A 131 -0.94 5.59 1.87
N GLN A 132 -1.33 6.41 2.85
CA GLN A 132 -2.50 6.12 3.69
C GLN A 132 -3.80 5.98 2.87
N ALA A 133 -3.94 6.77 1.79
CA ALA A 133 -5.07 6.65 0.88
C ALA A 133 -5.03 5.34 0.10
N VAL A 134 -3.85 4.92 -0.39
CA VAL A 134 -3.62 3.60 -1.03
C VAL A 134 -4.01 2.48 -0.07
N GLU A 135 -3.48 2.49 1.15
CA GLU A 135 -3.75 1.47 2.18
C GLU A 135 -5.23 1.39 2.57
N SER A 136 -5.93 2.53 2.52
CA SER A 136 -7.38 2.58 2.78
C SER A 136 -8.23 1.98 1.64
N GLY A 137 -7.61 1.56 0.54
CA GLY A 137 -8.27 1.03 -0.65
C GLY A 137 -8.87 2.12 -1.55
N GLU A 138 -8.47 3.39 -1.38
CA GLU A 138 -8.93 4.46 -2.26
C GLU A 138 -8.26 4.31 -3.64
N ARG A 139 -9.04 4.42 -4.71
CA ARG A 139 -8.50 4.34 -6.07
C ARG A 139 -7.59 5.53 -6.35
N MET A 140 -6.30 5.26 -6.47
CA MET A 140 -5.32 6.30 -6.77
C MET A 140 -5.28 6.64 -8.26
N THR A 141 -5.91 7.76 -8.60
CA THR A 141 -5.75 8.41 -9.91
C THR A 141 -4.76 9.57 -9.81
N GLU A 142 -4.22 10.04 -10.94
CA GLU A 142 -3.36 11.24 -10.96
C GLU A 142 -4.09 12.45 -10.33
N ALA A 143 -5.40 12.58 -10.58
CA ALA A 143 -6.22 13.64 -10.02
C ALA A 143 -6.30 13.53 -8.49
N THR A 144 -6.55 12.33 -7.97
CA THR A 144 -6.58 12.06 -6.53
C THR A 144 -5.25 12.44 -5.86
N VAL A 145 -4.14 11.98 -6.43
CA VAL A 145 -2.79 12.29 -5.91
C VAL A 145 -2.52 13.79 -5.96
N ARG A 146 -2.91 14.46 -7.04
CA ARG A 146 -2.80 15.92 -7.16
C ARG A 146 -3.61 16.66 -6.12
N GLU A 147 -4.84 16.23 -5.83
CA GLU A 147 -5.67 16.84 -4.78
C GLU A 147 -4.98 16.73 -3.41
N ILE A 148 -4.40 15.58 -3.10
CA ILE A 148 -3.70 15.32 -1.83
C ILE A 148 -2.42 16.17 -1.71
N VAL A 149 -1.58 16.20 -2.75
CA VAL A 149 -0.22 16.78 -2.66
C VAL A 149 -0.12 18.26 -3.02
N LYS A 150 -1.07 18.81 -3.80
CA LYS A 150 -1.01 20.21 -4.23
C LYS A 150 -2.14 21.07 -3.68
N GLY A 151 -3.14 20.45 -3.04
CA GLY A 151 -4.29 21.16 -2.49
C GLY A 151 -4.97 22.03 -3.55
N THR A 152 -5.91 21.47 -4.30
CA THR A 152 -6.69 22.29 -5.23
C THR A 152 -7.48 23.33 -4.40
N LYS A 153 -7.27 24.64 -4.65
CA LYS A 153 -8.28 25.66 -4.29
C LYS A 153 -9.57 25.28 -5.00
N LYS A 154 -10.43 24.48 -4.37
CA LYS A 154 -11.74 24.14 -4.93
C LYS A 154 -12.56 25.42 -4.96
N LYS A 155 -12.88 25.94 -6.16
CA LYS A 155 -14.26 26.34 -6.39
C LYS A 155 -15.06 25.06 -6.18
N ALA A 156 -15.85 25.03 -5.12
CA ALA A 156 -16.59 23.88 -4.65
C ALA A 156 -17.37 23.24 -5.81
N ARG A 157 -16.81 22.18 -6.39
CA ARG A 157 -17.62 21.19 -7.07
C ARG A 157 -18.11 20.26 -5.98
N VAL A 158 -19.43 20.22 -5.84
CA VAL A 158 -20.16 19.24 -5.04
C VAL A 158 -19.85 17.86 -5.62
N TYR A 159 -18.73 17.28 -5.20
CA TYR A 159 -18.59 15.84 -5.14
C TYR A 159 -19.44 15.42 -3.96
N SER A 160 -20.32 14.44 -4.14
CA SER A 160 -21.12 13.87 -3.06
C SER A 160 -20.18 13.40 -1.95
N GLN A 161 -19.98 14.26 -0.95
CA GLN A 161 -19.47 13.84 0.34
C GLN A 161 -20.35 12.66 0.74
N LYS A 162 -19.75 11.52 1.06
CA LYS A 162 -20.45 10.51 1.86
C LYS A 162 -21.13 11.28 2.98
N THR A 163 -22.46 11.23 3.01
CA THR A 163 -23.25 12.07 3.89
C THR A 163 -22.75 11.86 5.33
N GLU A 164 -22.93 12.83 6.22
CA GLU A 164 -22.57 12.61 7.63
C GLU A 164 -23.19 11.30 8.17
N SER A 165 -24.36 10.92 7.64
CA SER A 165 -25.02 9.64 7.88
C SER A 165 -24.16 8.42 7.50
N GLU A 166 -23.49 8.42 6.35
CA GLU A 166 -22.62 7.32 5.92
C GLU A 166 -21.31 7.25 6.72
N LYS A 167 -20.74 8.40 7.09
CA LYS A 167 -19.58 8.44 8.01
C LYS A 167 -19.95 7.92 9.39
N VAL A 168 -21.12 8.31 9.90
CA VAL A 168 -21.66 7.81 11.17
C VAL A 168 -21.93 6.31 11.08
N LYS A 169 -22.41 5.79 9.94
CA LYS A 169 -22.62 4.35 9.74
C LYS A 169 -21.30 3.57 9.83
N LEU A 170 -20.26 4.01 9.13
CA LEU A 170 -18.93 3.38 9.17
C LEU A 170 -18.29 3.45 10.56
N LEU A 171 -18.46 4.58 11.27
CA LEU A 171 -17.98 4.71 12.65
C LEU A 171 -18.74 3.78 13.60
N LYS A 172 -20.05 3.61 13.43
CA LYS A 172 -20.84 2.65 14.21
C LYS A 172 -20.41 1.21 13.95
N GLU A 173 -20.14 0.85 12.69
CA GLU A 173 -19.61 -0.47 12.34
C GLU A 173 -18.24 -0.71 12.98
N LYS A 174 -17.33 0.27 12.95
CA LYS A 174 -16.03 0.18 13.65
C LYS A 174 -16.18 0.03 15.17
N ILE A 175 -17.09 0.78 15.79
CA ILE A 175 -17.36 0.68 17.23
C ILE A 175 -17.85 -0.73 17.57
N GLU A 176 -18.71 -1.32 16.75
CA GLU A 176 -19.23 -2.66 16.98
C GLU A 176 -18.16 -3.74 16.84
N ILE A 177 -17.24 -3.59 15.87
CA ILE A 177 -16.07 -4.46 15.73
C ILE A 177 -15.17 -4.35 16.98
N TYR A 178 -14.87 -3.14 17.44
CA TYR A 178 -14.03 -2.94 18.62
C TYR A 178 -14.67 -3.49 19.91
N LYS A 179 -16.00 -3.39 20.07
CA LYS A 179 -16.70 -4.01 21.20
C LYS A 179 -16.56 -5.53 21.21
N LYS A 180 -16.72 -6.18 20.05
CA LYS A 180 -16.52 -7.63 19.93
C LYS A 180 -15.09 -8.03 20.27
N LEU A 181 -14.11 -7.27 19.80
CA LEU A 181 -12.70 -7.50 20.11
C LEU A 181 -12.43 -7.38 21.61
N ILE A 182 -12.95 -6.33 22.27
CA ILE A 182 -12.81 -6.14 23.72
C ILE A 182 -13.42 -7.31 24.48
N ASN A 183 -14.61 -7.78 24.11
CA ASN A 183 -15.24 -8.93 24.78
C ASN A 183 -14.40 -10.20 24.61
N ASN A 184 -13.91 -10.48 23.41
CA ASN A 184 -13.04 -11.64 23.17
C ASN A 184 -11.77 -11.59 24.02
N LEU A 185 -11.10 -10.42 24.09
CA LEU A 185 -9.92 -10.22 24.92
C LEU A 185 -10.23 -10.36 26.42
N GLN A 186 -11.41 -9.93 26.87
CA GLN A 186 -11.86 -10.14 28.24
C GLN A 186 -12.11 -11.61 28.55
N ASP A 187 -12.73 -12.35 27.63
CA ASP A 187 -12.95 -13.79 27.78
C ASP A 187 -11.61 -14.56 27.84
N GLU A 188 -10.65 -14.20 27.00
CA GLU A 188 -9.29 -14.74 27.02
C GLU A 188 -8.58 -14.44 28.34
N ASN A 189 -8.61 -13.18 28.81
CA ASN A 189 -8.04 -12.81 30.09
C ASN A 189 -8.68 -13.59 31.25
N THR A 190 -9.98 -13.83 31.19
CA THR A 190 -10.68 -14.62 32.22
C THR A 190 -10.24 -16.08 32.21
N LYS A 191 -10.04 -16.67 31.02
CA LYS A 191 -9.51 -18.03 30.86
C LYS A 191 -8.07 -18.13 31.35
N LEU A 192 -7.22 -17.18 30.99
CA LEU A 192 -5.82 -17.12 31.44
C LEU A 192 -5.74 -16.97 32.96
N THR A 193 -6.55 -16.10 33.55
CA THR A 193 -6.62 -15.93 35.02
C THR A 193 -7.03 -17.22 35.72
N LYS A 194 -8.00 -17.98 35.18
CA LYS A 194 -8.39 -19.29 35.72
C LYS A 194 -7.26 -20.32 35.60
N LEU A 195 -6.54 -20.33 34.48
CA LEU A 195 -5.39 -21.22 34.28
C LEU A 195 -4.24 -20.90 35.23
N LEU A 196 -3.95 -19.61 35.46
CA LEU A 196 -2.96 -19.16 36.43
C LEU A 196 -3.36 -19.56 37.87
N SER A 197 -4.60 -19.30 38.26
CA SER A 197 -5.10 -19.70 39.59
C SER A 197 -5.10 -21.22 39.80
N ASN A 198 -5.40 -22.00 38.75
CA ASN A 198 -5.30 -23.45 38.82
C ASN A 198 -3.84 -23.90 38.92
N ARG A 199 -2.91 -23.28 38.20
CA ARG A 199 -1.48 -23.59 38.26
C ARG A 199 -0.89 -23.29 39.65
N GLU A 200 -1.26 -22.19 40.29
CA GLU A 200 -0.83 -21.85 41.65
C GLU A 200 -1.28 -22.90 42.68
N LYS A 201 -2.48 -23.49 42.51
CA LYS A 201 -2.98 -24.58 43.36
C LYS A 201 -2.23 -25.91 43.19
N PHE A 202 -1.48 -26.10 42.10
CA PHE A 202 -0.65 -27.30 41.89
C PHE A 202 0.82 -27.10 42.32
N ILE A 203 1.21 -25.88 42.71
CA ILE A 203 2.57 -25.54 43.15
C ILE A 203 2.65 -25.34 44.68
N THR A 204 1.50 -25.48 45.39
CA THR A 204 1.43 -25.52 46.86
C THR A 204 1.14 -26.93 47.34
#